data_AF-A0A1Y3B5G2-F1
#
_entry.id   AF-A0A1Y3B5G2-F1
#
_cell.length_a   1.000
_cell.length_b   1.000
_cell.length_c   1.000
_cell.angle_alpha   90.00
_cell.angle_beta   90.00
_cell.angle_gamma   90.00
#
_symmetry.space_group_name_H-M   'P 1'
#
loop_
_entity.id
_entity.type
_entity.pdbx_description
1 polymer ?
#
loop_
_entity_poly.entity_id
_entity_poly.type
_entity_poly.pdbx_seq_one_letter_code
_entity_poly.pdbx_strand_id
1 'polypeptide(L)'
;IQVIGLPETKTSFLRQAIDEIFEPFEHFEINSNEELDDIIQKNVPYFYFECPNHYKFVVRIQVKREFFPIQIGRQLMAHKLLLNCPERIDWKYCAQNATKSATELTRTIRDSFQPFDFTL
;
A
#
# COMPACT_ATOMS: atom_id res chain seq x y z
N ILE A 1 -5.65 -7.09 3.19
CA ILE A 1 -4.31 -6.45 3.34
C ILE A 1 -3.56 -6.64 2.04
N GLN A 2 -2.90 -5.60 1.53
CA GLN A 2 -2.10 -5.67 0.31
C GLN A 2 -0.63 -5.50 0.70
N VAL A 3 0.26 -6.27 0.05
CA VAL A 3 1.71 -6.18 0.25
C VAL A 3 2.34 -5.91 -1.12
N ILE A 4 3.15 -4.85 -1.20
CA ILE A 4 3.76 -4.41 -2.46
C ILE A 4 5.26 -4.30 -2.24
N GLY A 5 6.04 -5.04 -3.03
CA GLY A 5 7.50 -4.96 -3.00
C GLY A 5 7.99 -3.62 -3.54
N LEU A 6 8.93 -3.00 -2.83
CA LEU A 6 9.64 -1.80 -3.25
C LEU A 6 11.14 -2.11 -3.22
N PRO A 7 11.91 -1.80 -4.28
CA PRO A 7 13.37 -1.92 -4.22
C PRO A 7 13.94 -1.09 -3.08
N GLU A 8 14.91 -1.64 -2.34
CA GLU A 8 15.48 -0.97 -1.16
C GLU A 8 16.02 0.43 -1.50
N THR A 9 16.64 0.58 -2.67
CA THR A 9 17.16 1.85 -3.21
C THR A 9 16.10 2.94 -3.40
N LYS A 10 14.81 2.57 -3.40
CA LYS A 10 13.67 3.49 -3.52
C LYS A 10 13.03 3.85 -2.19
N THR A 11 13.35 3.13 -1.12
CA THR A 11 12.74 3.31 0.22
C THR A 11 12.99 4.71 0.78
N SER A 12 14.14 5.31 0.50
CA SER A 12 14.47 6.67 0.95
C SER A 12 13.54 7.75 0.40
N PHE A 13 12.87 7.50 -0.74
CA PHE A 13 11.93 8.44 -1.35
C PHE A 13 10.49 8.24 -0.87
N LEU A 14 10.23 7.23 -0.05
CA LEU A 14 8.87 6.87 0.35
C LEU A 14 8.22 7.98 1.15
N ARG A 15 8.95 8.62 2.07
CA ARG A 15 8.43 9.74 2.87
C ARG A 15 7.98 10.90 1.99
N GLN A 16 8.85 11.31 1.04
CA GLN A 16 8.51 12.35 0.09
C GLN A 16 7.28 12.00 -0.77
N ALA A 17 7.18 10.75 -1.24
CA ALA A 17 6.02 10.31 -2.02
C ALA A 17 4.72 10.29 -1.19
N ILE A 18 4.81 9.95 0.09
CA ILE A 18 3.69 10.01 1.02
C ILE A 18 3.25 11.45 1.22
N ASP A 19 4.19 12.36 1.51
CA ASP A 19 3.89 13.77 1.72
C ASP A 19 3.21 14.37 0.46
N GLU A 20 3.70 14.08 -0.76
CA GLU A 20 3.10 14.54 -2.02
C GLU A 20 1.68 13.96 -2.28
N ILE A 21 1.43 12.69 -1.95
CA ILE A 21 0.15 12.01 -2.24
C ILE A 21 -0.90 12.28 -1.15
N PHE A 22 -0.46 12.43 0.09
CA PHE A 22 -1.32 12.54 1.26
C PHE A 22 -1.45 13.96 1.81
N GLU A 23 -0.79 14.97 1.22
CA GLU A 23 -0.97 16.41 1.53
C GLU A 23 -2.46 16.82 1.69
N PRO A 24 -3.40 16.39 0.82
CA PRO A 24 -4.79 16.82 0.92
C PRO A 24 -5.57 16.15 2.06
N PHE A 25 -5.00 15.14 2.72
CA PHE A 25 -5.71 14.32 3.70
C PHE A 25 -5.09 14.47 5.09
N GLU A 26 -5.95 14.62 6.09
CA GLU A 26 -5.54 14.57 7.49
C GLU A 26 -5.05 13.16 7.83
N HIS A 27 -3.74 13.03 8.03
CA HIS A 27 -3.08 11.79 8.36
C HIS A 27 -2.18 11.97 9.59
N PHE A 28 -2.02 10.91 10.37
CA PHE A 28 -1.16 10.91 11.54
C PHE A 28 -0.33 9.63 11.59
N GLU A 29 0.89 9.77 12.09
CA GLU A 29 1.79 8.66 12.32
C GLU A 29 1.34 7.86 13.55
N ILE A 30 1.59 6.56 13.50
CA ILE A 30 1.31 5.65 14.62
C ILE A 30 2.64 5.24 15.23
N ASN A 31 2.76 5.38 16.55
CA ASN A 31 3.96 4.94 17.24
C ASN A 31 4.04 3.41 17.22
N SER A 32 5.26 2.87 17.26
CA SER A 32 5.50 1.42 17.20
C SER A 32 4.78 0.61 18.28
N ASN A 33 4.43 1.25 19.40
CA ASN A 33 3.81 0.63 20.57
C ASN A 33 2.28 0.80 20.61
N GLU A 34 1.69 1.55 19.68
CA GLU A 34 0.25 1.76 19.64
C GLU A 34 -0.42 0.75 18.70
N GLU A 35 -1.52 0.16 19.13
CA GLU A 35 -2.31 -0.72 18.29
C GLU A 35 -3.36 0.09 17.52
N LEU A 36 -3.67 -0.35 16.30
CA LEU A 36 -4.64 0.33 15.45
C LEU A 36 -6.03 0.44 16.11
N ASP A 37 -6.41 -0.58 16.88
CA ASP A 37 -7.69 -0.66 17.61
C ASP A 37 -7.79 0.37 18.75
N ASP A 38 -6.66 0.84 19.29
CA ASP A 38 -6.62 1.90 20.30
C ASP A 38 -6.86 3.28 19.67
N ILE A 39 -6.53 3.43 18.39
CA ILE A 39 -6.49 4.71 17.70
C ILE A 39 -7.74 4.94 16.83
N ILE A 40 -8.33 3.86 16.32
CA ILE A 40 -9.47 3.90 15.42
C ILE A 40 -10.69 3.26 16.06
N GLN A 41 -11.75 4.06 16.19
CA GLN A 41 -13.03 3.58 16.67
C GLN A 41 -13.61 2.56 15.68
N LYS A 42 -14.28 1.54 16.25
CA LYS A 42 -15.02 0.54 15.46
C LYS A 42 -15.99 1.23 14.49
N ASN A 43 -16.10 0.70 13.29
CA ASN A 43 -16.96 1.18 12.20
C ASN A 43 -16.56 2.54 11.59
N VAL A 44 -15.38 3.09 11.92
CA VAL A 44 -14.83 4.23 11.20
C VAL A 44 -13.98 3.73 10.03
N PRO A 45 -14.24 4.13 8.77
CA PRO A 45 -13.40 3.73 7.65
C PRO A 45 -12.07 4.49 7.71
N TYR A 46 -10.99 3.79 7.38
CA TYR A 46 -9.63 4.32 7.40
C TYR A 46 -8.79 3.74 6.28
N PHE A 47 -7.70 4.43 5.98
CA PHE A 47 -6.58 3.88 5.22
C PHE A 47 -5.40 3.71 6.17
N TYR A 48 -4.79 2.53 6.13
CA TYR A 48 -3.64 2.16 6.95
C TYR A 48 -2.47 1.80 6.06
N PHE A 49 -1.29 2.26 6.43
CA PHE A 49 -0.05 1.95 5.74
C PHE A 49 1.05 1.62 6.74
N GLU A 50 1.81 0.56 6.46
CA GLU A 50 2.93 0.10 7.27
C GLU A 50 4.11 -0.27 6.38
N CYS A 51 5.29 0.16 6.79
CA CYS A 51 6.56 -0.19 6.19
C CYS A 51 7.33 -1.24 7.00
N PRO A 52 8.26 -1.97 6.37
CA PRO A 52 9.15 -2.89 7.09
C PRO A 52 10.01 -2.23 8.17
N ASN A 53 10.30 -0.92 8.05
CA ASN A 53 11.02 -0.14 9.08
C ASN A 53 10.12 0.33 10.24
N HIS A 54 8.91 -0.24 10.37
CA HIS A 54 7.88 0.11 11.36
C HIS A 54 7.32 1.53 11.24
N TYR A 55 7.63 2.26 10.16
CA TYR A 55 6.92 3.49 9.85
C TYR A 55 5.46 3.17 9.52
N LYS A 56 4.54 3.81 10.24
CA LYS A 56 3.10 3.57 10.15
C LYS A 56 2.36 4.90 10.13
N PHE A 57 1.32 4.99 9.33
CA PHE A 57 0.39 6.11 9.40
C PHE A 57 -1.03 5.69 9.06
N VAL A 58 -1.98 6.51 9.51
CA VAL A 58 -3.41 6.33 9.21
C VAL A 58 -4.02 7.61 8.68
N VAL A 59 -4.91 7.43 7.72
CA VAL A 59 -5.88 8.45 7.28
C VAL A 59 -7.27 8.03 7.74
N ARG A 60 -7.97 8.89 8.47
CA ARG A 60 -9.39 8.68 8.79
C ARG A 60 -10.24 9.16 7.61
N ILE A 61 -11.03 8.26 7.03
CA ILE A 61 -11.80 8.57 5.82
C ILE A 61 -13.12 9.26 6.21
N GLN A 62 -13.22 10.56 5.93
CA GLN A 62 -14.43 11.34 6.16
C GLN A 62 -15.41 11.23 4.98
N VAL A 63 -16.16 10.11 4.90
CA VAL A 63 -17.03 9.72 3.76
C VAL A 63 -18.01 10.82 3.31
N LYS A 64 -18.42 11.73 4.21
CA LYS A 64 -19.41 12.79 3.92
C LYS A 64 -18.81 14.13 3.51
N ARG A 65 -17.49 14.30 3.58
CA ARG A 65 -16.82 15.61 3.44
C ARG A 65 -15.87 15.63 2.25
N GLU A 66 -15.09 14.57 2.09
CA GLU A 66 -14.01 14.54 1.12
C GLU A 66 -14.02 13.23 0.34
N PHE A 67 -13.69 13.33 -0.95
CA PHE A 67 -13.50 12.16 -1.79
C PHE A 67 -12.17 11.50 -1.43
N PHE A 68 -12.23 10.26 -0.94
CA PHE A 68 -11.05 9.45 -0.69
C PHE A 68 -10.83 8.45 -1.84
N PRO A 69 -9.74 8.57 -2.61
CA PRO A 69 -9.49 7.66 -3.73
C PRO A 69 -9.27 6.22 -3.25
N ILE A 70 -10.13 5.29 -3.65
CA ILE A 70 -9.99 3.87 -3.29
C ILE A 70 -8.68 3.25 -3.78
N GLN A 71 -8.07 3.84 -4.82
CA GLN A 71 -6.80 3.41 -5.40
C GLN A 71 -5.60 4.19 -4.86
N ILE A 72 -5.73 4.99 -3.78
CA ILE A 72 -4.65 5.85 -3.28
C ILE A 72 -3.37 5.07 -2.95
N GLY A 73 -3.48 3.85 -2.43
CA GLY A 73 -2.31 2.99 -2.21
C GLY A 73 -1.58 2.64 -3.52
N ARG A 74 -2.31 2.47 -4.62
CA ARG A 74 -1.71 2.30 -5.96
C ARG A 74 -1.13 3.60 -6.49
N GLN A 75 -1.79 4.73 -6.25
CA GLN A 75 -1.26 6.05 -6.61
C GLN A 75 0.07 6.33 -5.92
N LEU A 76 0.18 6.01 -4.62
CA LEU A 76 1.42 6.09 -3.87
C LEU A 76 2.51 5.25 -4.53
N MET A 77 2.28 3.94 -4.74
CA MET A 77 3.32 3.06 -5.28
C MET A 77 3.70 3.37 -6.73
N ALA A 78 2.74 3.85 -7.53
CA ALA A 78 2.97 4.28 -8.91
C ALA A 78 3.69 5.63 -9.03
N HIS A 79 3.89 6.34 -7.92
CA HIS A 79 4.55 7.64 -7.90
C HIS A 79 5.92 7.60 -8.60
N LYS A 80 6.26 8.70 -9.28
CA LYS A 80 7.49 8.86 -10.10
C LYS A 80 8.78 8.54 -9.33
N LEU A 81 8.79 8.74 -8.01
CA LEU A 81 9.94 8.46 -7.15
C LEU A 81 10.06 7.00 -6.73
N LEU A 82 8.96 6.23 -6.79
CA LEU A 82 8.88 4.83 -6.37
C LEU A 82 8.97 3.89 -7.58
N LEU A 83 7.86 3.30 -8.00
CA LEU A 83 7.82 2.35 -9.12
C LEU A 83 7.64 3.03 -10.49
N ASN A 84 7.22 4.30 -10.51
CA ASN A 84 7.04 5.08 -11.74
C ASN A 84 6.22 4.34 -12.82
N CYS A 85 5.03 3.87 -12.44
CA CYS A 85 4.14 3.10 -13.30
C CYS A 85 2.70 3.67 -13.27
N PRO A 86 2.48 4.91 -13.72
CA PRO A 86 1.19 5.60 -13.62
C PRO A 86 0.04 4.85 -14.31
N GLU A 87 0.34 4.06 -15.33
CA GLU A 87 -0.63 3.21 -16.03
C GLU A 87 -1.21 2.09 -15.16
N ARG A 88 -0.55 1.75 -14.03
CA ARG A 88 -0.97 0.68 -13.11
C ARG A 88 -1.76 1.17 -11.91
N ILE A 89 -2.05 2.48 -11.86
CA ILE A 89 -2.93 3.07 -10.85
C ILE A 89 -4.32 2.43 -10.97
N ASP A 90 -4.90 2.41 -12.17
CA ASP A 90 -6.19 1.78 -12.42
C ASP A 90 -6.03 0.27 -12.69
N TRP A 91 -6.63 -0.53 -11.82
CA TRP A 91 -6.59 -1.99 -11.88
C TRP A 91 -7.15 -2.55 -13.19
N LYS A 92 -8.04 -1.81 -13.87
CA LYS A 92 -8.63 -2.24 -15.14
C LYS A 92 -7.56 -2.40 -16.23
N TYR A 93 -6.51 -1.59 -16.20
CA TYR A 93 -5.39 -1.69 -17.16
C TYR A 93 -4.41 -2.83 -16.82
N CYS A 94 -4.48 -3.39 -15.62
CA CYS A 94 -3.61 -4.51 -15.22
C CYS A 94 -4.06 -5.87 -15.78
N ALA A 95 -5.33 -6.02 -16.18
CA ALA A 95 -5.93 -7.32 -16.52
C ALA A 95 -5.61 -7.84 -17.93
N GLN A 96 -5.16 -6.98 -18.85
CA GLN A 96 -5.20 -7.28 -20.29
C GLN A 96 -4.11 -8.25 -20.80
N ASN A 97 -3.09 -8.58 -20.01
CA ASN A 97 -1.95 -9.42 -20.43
C ASN A 97 -1.82 -10.77 -19.68
N ALA A 98 -2.82 -11.16 -18.88
CA ALA A 98 -2.52 -11.83 -17.60
C ALA A 98 -2.68 -13.35 -17.50
N THR A 99 -3.42 -14.09 -18.32
CA THR A 99 -3.79 -15.47 -17.88
C THR A 99 -2.61 -16.45 -17.80
N LYS A 100 -1.73 -16.48 -18.81
CA LYS A 100 -0.52 -17.34 -18.78
C LYS A 100 0.53 -16.79 -17.82
N SER A 101 0.80 -15.48 -17.88
CA SER A 101 1.80 -14.81 -17.04
C SER A 101 1.44 -14.84 -15.55
N ALA A 102 0.16 -14.72 -15.18
CA ALA A 102 -0.28 -14.78 -13.79
C ALA A 102 -0.07 -16.19 -13.20
N THR A 103 -0.38 -17.25 -13.95
CA THR A 103 -0.19 -18.63 -13.45
C THR A 103 1.28 -18.92 -13.15
N GLU A 104 2.18 -18.50 -14.05
CA GLU A 104 3.62 -18.63 -13.88
C GLU A 104 4.12 -17.78 -12.70
N LEU A 105 3.68 -16.52 -12.61
CA LEU A 105 4.04 -15.62 -11.51
C LEU A 105 3.56 -16.14 -10.15
N THR A 106 2.33 -16.66 -10.08
CA THR A 106 1.78 -17.27 -8.86
C THR A 106 2.61 -18.48 -8.43
N ARG A 107 3.01 -19.35 -9.38
CA ARG A 107 3.91 -20.47 -9.07
C ARG A 107 5.24 -19.96 -8.53
N THR A 108 5.88 -19.02 -9.21
CA THR A 108 7.17 -18.44 -8.78
C THR A 108 7.09 -17.84 -7.37
N ILE A 109 6.04 -17.06 -7.07
CA ILE A 109 5.85 -16.47 -5.73
C ILE A 109 5.65 -17.57 -4.68
N ARG A 110 4.81 -18.59 -4.96
CA ARG A 110 4.58 -19.70 -4.04
C ARG A 110 5.87 -20.44 -3.72
N ASP A 111 6.62 -20.83 -4.75
CA ASP A 111 7.83 -21.62 -4.59
C ASP A 111 8.93 -20.80 -3.87
N SER A 112 9.03 -19.50 -4.16
CA SER A 112 9.99 -18.60 -3.50
C SER A 112 9.61 -18.30 -2.04
N PHE A 113 8.32 -18.30 -1.72
CA PHE A 113 7.83 -18.03 -0.36
C PHE A 113 7.81 -19.28 0.54
N GLN A 114 7.89 -20.47 -0.05
CA GLN A 114 7.84 -21.77 0.66
C GLN A 114 8.73 -21.85 1.92
N PRO A 115 9.97 -21.31 1.96
CA PRO A 115 10.80 -21.34 3.17
C PRO A 115 10.29 -20.49 4.34
N PHE A 116 9.35 -19.57 4.09
CA PHE A 116 8.80 -18.62 5.07
C PHE A 116 7.35 -18.95 5.46
N ASP A 117 6.75 -19.94 4.82
CA ASP A 117 5.37 -20.34 5.07
C ASP A 117 5.30 -21.25 6.31
N PHE A 118 4.83 -20.68 7.41
CA PHE A 118 4.66 -21.35 8.70
C PHE A 118 3.38 -22.22 8.78
N THR A 119 2.57 -22.25 7.71
CA THR A 119 1.31 -23.01 7.64
C THR A 119 1.43 -24.33 6.87
N LEU A 120 2.63 -24.64 6.37
CA LEU A 120 2.96 -25.90 5.68
C LEU A 120 3.13 -27.08 6.63
#